data_AF-A0A7C2WRC1-F1
#
_entry.id   AF-A0A7C2WRC1-F1
#
_cell.length_a   1.000
_cell.length_b   1.000
_cell.length_c   1.000
_cell.angle_alpha   90.00
_cell.angle_beta   90.00
_cell.angle_gamma   90.00
#
_symmetry.space_group_name_H-M   'P 1'
#
loop_
_entity.id
_entity.type
_entity.pdbx_description
1 polymer ?
#
loop_
_entity_poly.entity_id
_entity_poly.type
_entity_poly.pdbx_seq_one_letter_code
_entity_poly.pdbx_strand_id
1 'polypeptide(L)' 'MDLKERVKVLIKGVVEDMGYKLVDVQFGSERGRFALIIKIDKEDGVSIKDCVRVSREIDPILEKAGLIEKAGC' A
#
# COMPACT_ATOMS: atom_id res chain seq x y z
N MET A 1 -4.89 -12.88 -12.90
CA MET A 1 -4.47 -12.32 -11.60
C MET A 1 -4.10 -10.87 -11.84
N ASP A 2 -4.97 -9.99 -11.38
CA ASP A 2 -4.88 -8.55 -11.63
C ASP A 2 -3.77 -7.90 -10.79
N LEU A 3 -3.27 -6.75 -11.24
CA LEU A 3 -2.25 -5.99 -10.51
C LEU A 3 -2.68 -5.70 -9.06
N LYS A 4 -3.98 -5.49 -8.84
CA LYS A 4 -4.58 -5.21 -7.52
C LYS A 4 -4.37 -6.37 -6.58
N GLU A 5 -4.66 -7.57 -7.04
CA GLU A 5 -4.50 -8.77 -6.23
C GLU A 5 -3.03 -9.06 -5.94
N ARG A 6 -2.15 -8.84 -6.92
CA ARG A 6 -0.70 -8.99 -6.72
C ARG A 6 -0.19 -8.05 -5.62
N VAL A 7 -0.55 -6.76 -5.69
CA VAL A 7 -0.21 -5.78 -4.65
C VAL A 7 -0.80 -6.21 -3.30
N LYS A 8 -2.09 -6.56 -3.28
CA LYS A 8 -2.79 -6.98 -2.06
C LYS A 8 -2.08 -8.15 -1.39
N VAL A 9 -1.79 -9.22 -2.10
CA VAL A 9 -1.11 -10.41 -1.56
C VAL A 9 0.30 -10.07 -1.07
N LEU A 10 1.02 -9.23 -1.80
CA LEU A 10 2.40 -8.86 -1.48
C LEU A 10 2.50 -8.05 -0.17
N ILE A 11 1.60 -7.07 0.02
CA ILE A 11 1.65 -6.20 1.20
C ILE A 11 0.82 -6.72 2.36
N LYS A 12 -0.14 -7.62 2.13
CA LYS A 12 -1.06 -8.11 3.16
C LYS A 12 -0.31 -8.68 4.37
N GLY A 13 0.67 -9.55 4.13
CA GLY A 13 1.45 -10.16 5.21
C GLY A 13 2.20 -9.12 6.05
N VAL A 14 2.75 -8.09 5.40
CA VAL A 14 3.49 -7.00 6.06
C VAL A 14 2.55 -6.14 6.91
N VAL A 15 1.40 -5.76 6.35
CA VAL A 15 0.39 -4.95 7.04
C VAL A 15 -0.17 -5.71 8.25
N GLU A 16 -0.45 -7.00 8.10
CA GLU A 16 -0.96 -7.87 9.18
C GLU A 16 0.10 -8.11 10.26
N ASP A 17 1.37 -8.32 9.91
CA ASP A 17 2.48 -8.49 10.87
C ASP A 17 2.71 -7.22 11.73
N MET A 18 2.51 -6.05 11.13
CA MET A 18 2.55 -4.77 11.85
C MET A 18 1.33 -4.53 12.76
N GLY A 19 0.34 -5.43 12.76
CA GLY A 19 -0.88 -5.32 13.57
C GLY A 19 -1.98 -4.45 12.94
N TYR A 20 -1.96 -4.28 11.62
CA TYR A 20 -3.01 -3.59 10.87
C TYR A 20 -3.77 -4.58 9.99
N LYS A 21 -5.00 -4.23 9.64
CA LYS A 21 -5.84 -4.99 8.72
C LYS A 21 -5.88 -4.30 7.36
N LEU A 22 -5.52 -5.03 6.31
CA LEU A 22 -5.65 -4.54 4.95
C LEU A 22 -7.13 -4.61 4.53
N VAL A 23 -7.76 -3.44 4.37
CA VAL A 23 -9.18 -3.32 4.00
C VAL A 23 -9.34 -3.43 2.49
N ASP A 24 -8.68 -2.56 1.74
CA ASP A 24 -8.79 -2.51 0.29
C ASP A 24 -7.55 -1.87 -0.36
N VAL A 25 -7.34 -2.19 -1.64
CA VAL A 25 -6.29 -1.61 -2.48
C VAL A 25 -6.97 -1.08 -3.74
N GLN A 26 -6.74 0.19 -4.07
CA GLN A 26 -7.32 0.85 -5.24
C GLN A 26 -6.23 1.48 -6.08
N PHE A 27 -6.44 1.47 -7.39
CA PHE A 27 -5.62 2.25 -8.31
C PHE A 27 -6.43 3.45 -8.76
N GLY A 28 -5.94 4.63 -8.41
CA GLY A 28 -6.42 5.90 -8.91
C GLY A 28 -5.56 6.39 -10.07
N SER A 29 -6.15 7.25 -10.89
CA SER A 29 -5.40 8.11 -11.78
C SER A 29 -5.65 9.55 -11.33
N GLU A 30 -4.63 10.21 -10.81
CA GLU A 30 -4.72 11.62 -10.41
C GLU A 30 -3.87 12.45 -11.37
N ARG A 31 -4.52 13.34 -12.13
CA ARG A 31 -3.86 14.23 -13.11
C ARG A 31 -2.94 13.49 -14.09
N GLY A 32 -3.35 12.30 -14.54
CA GLY A 32 -2.57 11.48 -15.47
C GLY A 32 -1.42 10.69 -14.83
N ARG A 33 -1.29 10.72 -13.49
CA ARG A 33 -0.34 9.90 -12.74
C ARG A 33 -1.06 8.75 -12.08
N PHE A 34 -0.42 7.59 -12.10
CA PHE A 34 -0.91 6.41 -11.39
C PHE A 34 -0.70 6.58 -9.89
N ALA A 35 -1.75 6.39 -9.10
CA ALA A 35 -1.71 6.47 -7.66
C ALA A 35 -2.25 5.17 -7.04
N LEU A 36 -1.47 4.59 -6.13
CA LEU A 36 -1.91 3.44 -5.34
C LEU A 36 -2.52 3.95 -4.03
N ILE A 37 -3.78 3.64 -3.78
CA ILE A 37 -4.47 3.96 -2.53
C ILE A 37 -4.67 2.68 -1.75
N ILE A 38 -4.07 2.61 -0.57
CA ILE A 38 -4.20 1.46 0.34
C ILE A 38 -5.00 1.90 1.55
N LYS A 39 -6.05 1.14 1.87
CA LYS A 39 -6.88 1.35 3.05
C LYS A 39 -6.48 0.31 4.10
N ILE A 40 -6.00 0.81 5.23
CA ILE A 40 -5.68 0.01 6.41
C ILE A 40 -6.62 0.37 7.55
N ASP A 41 -6.85 -0.58 8.43
CA ASP A 41 -7.63 -0.43 9.65
C ASP A 41 -6.92 -1.06 10.84
N LYS A 42 -7.28 -0.69 12.05
CA LYS A 42 -6.75 -1.25 13.30
C LYS A 42 -7.81 -1.12 14.38
N GLU A 43 -7.90 -2.10 15.27
CA GLU A 43 -8.90 -2.11 16.36
C GLU A 43 -8.81 -0.85 17.26
N ASP A 44 -7.60 -0.35 17.50
CA ASP A 44 -7.33 0.84 18.33
C ASP A 44 -7.51 2.17 17.56
N GLY A 45 -7.93 2.10 16.29
CA GLY A 45 -7.97 3.21 15.36
C GLY A 45 -6.66 3.41 14.59
N VAL A 46 -6.76 4.03 13.43
CA VAL A 46 -5.61 4.36 12.56
C VAL A 46 -5.35 5.85 12.60
N SER A 47 -4.11 6.22 12.93
CA SER A 47 -3.65 7.61 12.88
C SER A 47 -2.82 7.88 11.62
N ILE A 48 -2.60 9.16 11.30
CA ILE A 48 -1.76 9.55 10.15
C ILE A 48 -0.34 8.97 10.26
N LYS A 49 0.17 8.79 11.49
CA LYS A 49 1.49 8.19 11.72
C LYS A 49 1.54 6.73 11.28
N ASP A 50 0.46 5.99 11.48
CA ASP A 50 0.34 4.60 11.04
C ASP A 50 0.36 4.52 9.51
N CYS A 51 -0.37 5.41 8.82
CA CYS A 51 -0.34 5.49 7.37
C CYS A 51 1.09 5.75 6.83
N VAL A 52 1.82 6.68 7.44
CA VAL A 52 3.21 6.97 7.08
C VAL A 52 4.11 5.76 7.34
N ARG A 53 3.92 5.08 8.47
CA ARG A 53 4.72 3.91 8.85
C ARG A 53 4.50 2.76 7.86
N VAL A 54 3.24 2.40 7.60
CA VAL A 54 2.89 1.34 6.65
C VAL A 54 3.39 1.71 5.25
N SER A 55 3.19 2.96 4.81
CA SER A 55 3.69 3.42 3.51
C SER A 55 5.20 3.22 3.37
N ARG A 56 6.00 3.54 4.40
CA ARG A 56 7.46 3.36 4.37
C ARG A 56 7.89 1.90 4.32
N GLU A 57 7.13 1.02 4.97
CA GLU A 57 7.45 -0.41 5.01
C GLU A 57 7.14 -1.09 3.67
N ILE A 58 6.04 -0.69 3.02
CA ILE A 58 5.61 -1.30 1.75
C ILE A 58 6.29 -0.69 0.51
N ASP A 59 6.72 0.58 0.56
CA ASP A 59 7.37 1.29 -0.56
C ASP A 59 8.50 0.46 -1.19
N PRO A 60 9.52 0.00 -0.43
CA PRO A 60 10.63 -0.76 -1.01
C PRO A 60 10.21 -2.13 -1.53
N ILE A 61 9.15 -2.73 -0.97
CA ILE A 61 8.62 -4.03 -1.38
C ILE A 61 7.96 -3.90 -2.76
N LEU A 62 7.17 -2.85 -2.92
CA LEU A 62 6.47 -2.56 -4.15
C LEU A 62 7.42 -2.09 -5.26
N GLU A 63 8.44 -1.29 -4.93
CA GLU A 63 9.53 -0.92 -5.86
C GLU A 63 10.32 -2.15 -6.32
N LYS A 64 10.73 -3.02 -5.39
CA LYS A 64 11.47 -4.25 -5.71
C LYS A 64 10.66 -5.23 -6.56
N ALA A 65 9.34 -5.24 -6.38
CA ALA A 65 8.43 -6.04 -7.20
C ALA A 65 8.10 -5.41 -8.57
N GLY A 66 8.57 -4.17 -8.83
CA GLY A 66 8.31 -3.44 -10.06
C GLY A 66 6.82 -3.08 -10.26
N LEU A 67 6.05 -2.93 -9.18
CA LEU A 67 4.61 -2.70 -9.24
C LEU A 67 4.23 -1.22 -9.24
N ILE A 68 5.15 -0.37 -8.80
CA ILE A 68 5.06 1.08 -8.84
C ILE A 68 6.43 1.60 -9.22
N GLU A 69 6.44 2.53 -10.17
CA GLU A 69 7.60 3.36 -10.44
C GLU A 69 7.50 4.55 -9.50
N LYS A 70 8.55 4.83 -8.72
CA LYS A 70 8.65 6.13 -8.05
C LYS A 70 8.45 7.18 -9.13
N ALA A 71 7.61 8.18 -8.90
CA ALA A 71 7.60 9.40 -9.70
C ALA A 71 8.94 10.12 -9.46
N GLY A 72 10.02 9.58 -10.02
CA GLY A 72 11.33 10.18 -10.06
C GLY A 72 11.28 11.40 -10.95
N CYS A 73 11.98 12.44 -10.50
CA CYS A 73 12.16 13.76 -11.10
C CYS A 73 12.12 13.82 -12.62
#